data_AF-A0A163JKG9-F1
#
_entry.id   AF-A0A163JKG9-F1
#
_cell.length_a   1.000
_cell.length_b   1.000
_cell.length_c   1.000
_cell.angle_alpha   90.00
_cell.angle_beta   90.00
_cell.angle_gamma   90.00
#
_symmetry.space_group_name_H-M   'P 1'
#
loop_
_entity.id
_entity.type
_entity.pdbx_description
1 polymer ?
#
loop_
_entity_poly.entity_id
_entity_poly.type
_entity_poly.pdbx_seq_one_letter_code
_entity_poly.pdbx_strand_id
1 'polypeptide(L)'
;MAWPIFWHRFKDEWMQKWKVVRSVIDWTIALYLVIPFSIMVPFFYRDWWNETESYWATGIPIWILLSILGIMTLGGNIRTYVLEADLLFLIEKKERFVPMKRLGFMVTMGQSLMSLVLPGALALPIFLNIYNERPFTLAVIFILLFSLKWSVLLIKKYIAGKWKKGIYILLMLAAFVLITTGRDSPLLAAMASLILFIILVVYFFKGVKGTADFQNEVEIEQSERNQYVNLVYSLSSQIEKEKGGNRGRPFILFRNSRRIFKERTAENGILELSLKAFLRNGIYLRTYIQMISITSAGILFLPLLLKWLLFGGILIFMTFWVQTIFKKLTSNRFFEVAPFDKEAEYAAANRFGKWLGTPVLIWTGTITICSTIWSVYF
;
A
#
# COMPACT_ATOMS: atom_id res chain seq x y z
N MET A 1 22.83 -24.20 -17.87
CA MET A 1 22.97 -22.75 -18.12
C MET A 1 21.76 -22.02 -17.53
N ALA A 2 21.92 -21.30 -16.42
CA ALA A 2 20.84 -20.55 -15.76
C ALA A 2 20.60 -19.16 -16.40
N TRP A 3 21.63 -18.62 -17.07
CA TRP A 3 21.62 -17.29 -17.69
C TRP A 3 20.56 -17.10 -18.80
N PRO A 4 20.41 -18.00 -19.80
CA PRO A 4 19.43 -17.80 -20.87
C PRO A 4 17.99 -17.78 -20.36
N ILE A 5 17.69 -18.64 -19.37
CA ILE A 5 16.38 -18.74 -18.73
C ILE A 5 16.04 -17.44 -18.00
N PHE A 6 16.99 -16.92 -17.22
CA PHE A 6 16.82 -15.65 -16.53
C PHE A 6 16.58 -14.49 -17.50
N TRP A 7 17.40 -14.39 -18.55
CA TRP A 7 17.29 -13.29 -19.52
C TRP A 7 15.96 -13.30 -20.27
N HIS A 8 15.50 -14.48 -20.68
CA HIS A 8 14.19 -14.64 -21.32
C HIS A 8 13.06 -14.14 -20.40
N ARG A 9 13.04 -14.56 -19.13
CA ARG A 9 12.03 -14.14 -18.14
C ARG A 9 12.07 -12.65 -17.85
N PHE A 10 13.27 -12.09 -17.69
CA PHE A 10 13.45 -10.66 -17.48
C PHE A 10 12.89 -9.85 -18.65
N LYS A 11 13.21 -10.27 -19.89
CA LYS A 11 12.71 -9.61 -21.11
C LYS A 11 11.19 -9.73 -21.24
N ASP A 12 10.63 -10.90 -20.95
CA ASP A 12 9.19 -11.13 -21.00
C ASP A 12 8.43 -10.26 -19.99
N GLU A 13 8.93 -10.14 -18.76
CA GLU A 13 8.35 -9.25 -17.76
C GLU A 13 8.46 -7.78 -18.19
N TRP A 14 9.61 -7.36 -18.71
CA TRP A 14 9.80 -6.00 -19.21
C TRP A 14 8.82 -5.68 -20.34
N MET A 15 8.68 -6.58 -21.32
CA MET A 15 7.73 -6.45 -22.41
C MET A 15 6.28 -6.39 -21.90
N GLN A 16 5.94 -7.17 -20.87
CA GLN A 16 4.61 -7.11 -20.25
C GLN A 16 4.36 -5.77 -19.56
N LYS A 17 5.32 -5.26 -18.77
CA LYS A 17 5.19 -3.94 -18.12
C LYS A 17 5.05 -2.82 -19.14
N TRP A 18 5.84 -2.88 -20.22
CA TRP A 18 5.74 -1.92 -21.31
C TRP A 18 4.38 -1.97 -22.02
N LYS A 19 3.82 -3.16 -22.26
CA LYS A 19 2.46 -3.31 -22.82
C LYS A 19 1.40 -2.65 -21.93
N VAL A 20 1.50 -2.79 -20.61
CA VAL A 20 0.58 -2.16 -19.65
C VAL A 20 0.70 -0.63 -19.65
N VAL A 21 1.92 -0.10 -19.73
CA VAL A 21 2.12 1.36 -19.84
C VAL A 21 1.54 1.87 -21.16
N ARG A 22 1.82 1.19 -22.27
CA ARG A 22 1.32 1.54 -23.60
C ARG A 22 -0.21 1.45 -23.70
N SER A 23 -0.87 0.58 -22.92
CA SER A 23 -2.35 0.54 -22.91
C SER A 23 -2.99 1.75 -22.24
N VAL A 24 -2.25 2.48 -21.40
CA VAL A 24 -2.72 3.71 -20.76
C VAL A 24 -2.36 4.94 -21.58
N ILE A 25 -1.19 4.96 -22.21
CA ILE A 25 -0.71 6.09 -23.01
C ILE A 25 -1.18 5.93 -24.47
N ASP A 26 -2.35 6.48 -24.78
CA ASP A 26 -2.79 6.67 -26.16
C ASP A 26 -2.02 7.84 -26.82
N TRP A 27 -2.03 7.92 -28.15
CA TRP A 27 -1.37 8.98 -28.93
C TRP A 27 -1.78 10.38 -28.46
N THR A 28 -3.05 10.57 -28.10
CA THR A 28 -3.55 11.82 -27.52
C THR A 28 -2.84 12.17 -26.20
N ILE A 29 -2.70 11.21 -25.28
CA ILE A 29 -2.00 11.42 -24.00
C ILE A 29 -0.51 11.66 -24.24
N ALA A 30 0.10 10.94 -25.19
CA ALA A 30 1.48 11.15 -25.57
C ALA A 30 1.73 12.60 -26.07
N LEU A 31 0.86 13.08 -26.96
CA LEU A 31 0.97 14.41 -27.56
C LEU A 31 0.71 15.54 -26.55
N TYR A 32 -0.37 15.43 -25.77
CA TYR A 32 -0.81 16.51 -24.89
C TYR A 32 -0.21 16.49 -23.49
N LEU A 33 0.31 15.34 -23.03
CA LEU A 33 0.85 15.21 -21.67
C LEU A 33 2.33 14.86 -21.69
N VAL A 34 2.73 13.77 -22.37
CA VAL A 34 4.12 13.28 -22.28
C VAL A 34 5.11 14.28 -22.90
N ILE A 35 4.83 14.80 -24.10
CA ILE A 35 5.73 15.74 -24.78
C ILE A 35 5.88 17.05 -23.98
N PRO A 36 4.79 17.74 -23.57
CA PRO A 36 4.93 18.96 -22.77
C PRO A 36 5.67 18.75 -21.45
N PHE A 37 5.36 17.68 -20.70
CA PHE A 37 6.07 17.37 -19.46
C PHE A 37 7.56 17.07 -19.68
N SER A 38 7.90 16.33 -20.74
CA SER A 38 9.30 16.02 -21.04
C SER A 38 10.13 17.27 -21.33
N ILE A 39 9.53 18.32 -21.89
CA ILE A 39 10.17 19.61 -22.13
C ILE A 39 10.22 20.42 -20.83
N MET A 40 9.12 20.49 -20.08
CA MET A 40 9.00 21.30 -18.87
C MET A 40 9.90 20.82 -17.72
N VAL A 41 10.03 19.52 -17.48
CA VAL A 41 10.75 18.98 -16.31
C VAL A 41 12.21 19.45 -16.25
N PRO A 42 13.01 19.41 -17.34
CA PRO A 42 14.36 19.97 -17.34
C PRO A 42 14.43 21.47 -17.02
N PHE A 43 13.50 22.29 -17.53
CA PHE A 43 13.45 23.72 -17.23
C PHE A 43 13.15 23.95 -15.76
N PHE A 44 12.11 23.32 -15.22
CA PHE A 44 11.80 23.41 -13.79
C PHE A 44 12.94 22.90 -12.91
N TYR A 45 13.65 21.85 -13.33
CA TYR A 45 14.79 21.36 -12.57
C TYR A 45 15.95 22.36 -12.59
N ARG A 46 16.24 22.99 -13.73
CA ARG A 46 17.22 24.07 -13.81
C ARG A 46 16.84 25.25 -12.92
N ASP A 47 15.57 25.66 -12.96
CA ASP A 47 15.08 26.77 -12.14
C ASP A 47 15.14 26.42 -10.65
N TRP A 48 14.85 25.17 -10.29
CA TRP A 48 15.00 24.66 -8.92
C TRP A 48 16.45 24.81 -8.42
N TRP A 49 17.45 24.59 -9.27
CA TRP A 49 18.86 24.79 -8.90
C TRP A 49 19.24 26.26 -8.70
N ASN A 50 18.63 27.20 -9.44
CA ASN A 50 18.97 28.62 -9.38
C ASN A 50 18.17 29.38 -8.31
N GLU A 51 16.90 29.03 -8.12
CA GLU A 51 15.94 29.74 -7.28
C GLU A 51 15.39 28.83 -6.17
N THR A 52 16.24 28.00 -5.56
CA THR A 52 15.83 26.96 -4.60
C THR A 52 15.01 27.53 -3.43
N GLU A 53 15.33 28.75 -2.98
CA GLU A 53 14.64 29.45 -1.88
C GLU A 53 13.18 29.80 -2.20
N SER A 54 12.84 30.01 -3.47
CA SER A 54 11.45 30.31 -3.88
C SER A 54 10.55 29.08 -3.80
N TYR A 55 11.11 27.87 -3.95
CA TYR A 55 10.36 26.62 -3.98
C TYR A 55 10.42 25.84 -2.67
N TRP A 56 11.38 26.12 -1.80
CA TRP A 56 11.57 25.41 -0.54
C TRP A 56 11.81 26.36 0.62
N ALA A 57 10.93 26.31 1.63
CA ALA A 57 11.03 27.16 2.80
C ALA A 57 12.25 26.81 3.66
N THR A 58 13.05 27.83 4.01
CA THR A 58 14.27 27.71 4.82
C THR A 58 14.01 27.26 6.26
N GLY A 59 12.77 27.42 6.76
CA GLY A 59 12.37 26.99 8.10
C GLY A 59 12.07 25.49 8.24
N ILE A 60 12.07 24.73 7.15
CA ILE A 60 11.80 23.30 7.20
C ILE A 60 13.05 22.59 7.74
N PRO A 61 12.94 21.78 8.80
CA PRO A 61 14.07 21.00 9.27
C PRO A 61 14.49 19.89 8.31
N ILE A 62 15.80 19.66 8.16
CA ILE A 62 16.36 18.61 7.28
C ILE A 62 15.84 17.20 7.58
N TRP A 63 15.51 16.89 8.84
CA TRP A 63 14.99 15.59 9.23
C TRP A 63 13.64 15.26 8.57
N ILE A 64 12.85 16.27 8.19
CA ILE A 64 11.59 16.07 7.45
C ILE A 64 11.90 15.54 6.04
N LEU A 65 12.85 16.17 5.33
CA LEU A 65 13.28 15.73 4.01
C LEU A 65 13.86 14.31 4.07
N LEU A 66 14.71 14.03 5.07
CA LEU A 66 15.27 12.69 5.28
C LEU A 66 14.19 11.65 5.63
N SER A 67 13.16 12.05 6.38
CA SER A 67 12.03 11.17 6.70
C SER A 67 11.20 10.83 5.47
N ILE A 68 10.95 11.80 4.58
CA ILE A 68 10.27 11.57 3.30
C ILE A 68 11.06 10.56 2.46
N LEU A 69 12.37 10.77 2.28
CA LEU A 69 13.25 9.83 1.58
C LEU A 69 13.29 8.46 2.28
N GLY A 70 13.32 8.44 3.60
CA GLY A 70 13.26 7.24 4.43
C GLY A 70 11.99 6.42 4.20
N ILE A 71 10.82 7.06 4.12
CA ILE A 71 9.54 6.40 3.85
C ILE A 71 9.53 5.76 2.45
N MET A 72 10.15 6.39 1.45
CA MET A 72 10.27 5.82 0.11
C MET A 72 11.09 4.50 0.08
N THR A 73 11.94 4.27 1.08
CA THR A 73 12.70 3.02 1.21
C THR A 73 11.84 1.81 1.61
N LEU A 74 10.62 2.06 2.11
CA LEU A 74 9.75 1.00 2.63
C LEU A 74 9.11 0.13 1.54
N GLY A 75 9.13 0.57 0.28
CA GLY A 75 8.53 -0.11 -0.86
C GLY A 75 9.37 -1.25 -1.46
N GLY A 76 8.71 -2.14 -2.21
CA GLY A 76 9.35 -3.20 -3.01
C GLY A 76 9.53 -4.55 -2.30
N ASN A 77 9.98 -5.54 -3.08
CA ASN A 77 10.29 -6.91 -2.66
C ASN A 77 11.55 -7.43 -3.37
N ILE A 78 12.15 -8.49 -2.83
CA ILE A 78 13.30 -9.16 -3.46
C ILE A 78 12.83 -10.05 -4.60
N ARG A 79 13.36 -9.82 -5.81
CA ARG A 79 13.03 -10.58 -7.02
C ARG A 79 13.87 -11.85 -7.11
N THR A 80 13.23 -12.97 -7.45
CA THR A 80 13.92 -14.26 -7.68
C THR A 80 13.66 -14.82 -9.08
N TYR A 81 12.67 -14.28 -9.82
CA TYR A 81 12.29 -14.73 -11.16
C TYR A 81 11.94 -16.22 -11.24
N VAL A 82 11.43 -16.76 -10.14
CA VAL A 82 10.98 -18.15 -10.01
C VAL A 82 9.52 -18.24 -10.42
N LEU A 83 9.18 -19.20 -11.26
CA LEU A 83 7.81 -19.43 -11.73
C LEU A 83 7.22 -20.68 -11.08
N GLU A 84 5.89 -20.77 -11.03
CA GLU A 84 5.18 -21.93 -10.47
C GLU A 84 5.55 -23.24 -11.20
N ALA A 85 5.74 -23.17 -12.52
CA ALA A 85 6.18 -24.30 -13.35
C ALA A 85 7.59 -24.83 -12.99
N ASP A 86 8.37 -24.09 -12.20
CA ASP A 86 9.73 -24.47 -11.81
C ASP A 86 9.76 -25.43 -10.60
N LEU A 87 8.63 -25.63 -9.93
CA LEU A 87 8.53 -26.40 -8.69
C LEU A 87 9.00 -27.85 -8.87
N LEU A 88 8.72 -28.45 -10.03
CA LEU A 88 9.08 -29.85 -10.33
C LEU A 88 10.52 -30.01 -10.86
N PHE A 89 11.09 -28.99 -11.52
CA PHE A 89 12.34 -29.14 -12.28
C PHE A 89 13.56 -28.46 -11.64
N LEU A 90 13.38 -27.36 -10.92
CA LEU A 90 14.49 -26.51 -10.45
C LEU A 90 14.86 -26.75 -8.99
N ILE A 91 13.94 -27.29 -8.16
CA ILE A 91 14.26 -27.68 -6.78
C ILE A 91 15.25 -28.85 -6.76
N GLU A 92 15.12 -29.78 -7.70
CA GLU A 92 16.02 -30.93 -7.85
C GLU A 92 17.41 -30.50 -8.35
N LYS A 93 17.49 -29.47 -9.23
CA LYS A 93 18.74 -28.99 -9.85
C LYS A 93 19.26 -27.70 -9.21
N LYS A 94 19.69 -27.81 -7.93
CA LYS A 94 20.21 -26.69 -7.12
C LYS A 94 21.32 -25.88 -7.82
N GLU A 95 22.16 -26.54 -8.61
CA GLU A 95 23.25 -25.91 -9.38
C GLU A 95 22.77 -24.85 -10.38
N ARG A 96 21.55 -24.99 -10.90
CA ARG A 96 20.95 -24.03 -11.85
C ARG A 96 20.09 -22.99 -11.14
N PHE A 97 19.51 -23.36 -10.01
CA PHE A 97 18.61 -22.52 -9.23
C PHE A 97 19.34 -21.38 -8.50
N VAL A 98 20.47 -21.68 -7.84
CA VAL A 98 21.23 -20.70 -7.05
C VAL A 98 21.79 -19.55 -7.91
N PRO A 99 22.41 -19.79 -9.09
CA PRO A 99 22.86 -18.71 -9.96
C PRO A 99 21.70 -17.83 -10.47
N MET A 100 20.54 -18.43 -10.78
CA MET A 100 19.36 -17.67 -11.22
C MET A 100 18.87 -16.73 -10.12
N LYS A 101 18.79 -17.20 -8.87
CA LYS A 101 18.46 -16.33 -7.73
C LYS A 101 19.47 -15.19 -7.58
N ARG A 102 20.76 -15.48 -7.71
CA ARG A 102 21.81 -14.46 -7.59
C ARG A 102 21.59 -13.31 -8.58
N LEU A 103 21.23 -13.64 -9.82
CA LEU A 103 20.89 -12.65 -10.85
C LEU A 103 19.63 -11.85 -10.48
N GLY A 104 18.57 -12.50 -9.98
CA GLY A 104 17.37 -11.81 -9.51
C GLY A 104 17.64 -10.84 -8.35
N PHE A 105 18.49 -11.25 -7.42
CA PHE A 105 18.97 -10.39 -6.33
C PHE A 105 19.80 -9.21 -6.85
N MET A 106 20.70 -9.42 -7.83
CA MET A 106 21.47 -8.34 -8.46
C MET A 106 20.57 -7.33 -9.18
N VAL A 107 19.55 -7.80 -9.88
CA VAL A 107 18.55 -6.92 -10.51
C VAL A 107 17.77 -6.13 -9.45
N THR A 108 17.39 -6.77 -8.33
CA THR A 108 16.77 -6.07 -7.20
C THR A 108 17.69 -4.99 -6.63
N MET A 109 19.00 -5.24 -6.58
CA MET A 109 20.01 -4.27 -6.16
C MET A 109 20.01 -3.04 -7.07
N GLY A 110 20.09 -3.27 -8.38
CA GLY A 110 20.06 -2.19 -9.37
C GLY A 110 18.76 -1.39 -9.30
N GLN A 111 17.61 -2.07 -9.20
CA GLN A 111 16.31 -1.40 -9.05
C GLN A 111 16.22 -0.59 -7.76
N SER A 112 16.76 -1.11 -6.66
CA SER A 112 16.79 -0.43 -5.36
C SER A 112 17.69 0.81 -5.41
N LEU A 113 18.85 0.74 -6.06
CA LEU A 113 19.70 1.91 -6.32
C LEU A 113 18.97 2.95 -7.16
N MET A 114 18.42 2.55 -8.32
CA MET A 114 17.75 3.47 -9.24
C MET A 114 16.60 4.23 -8.56
N SER A 115 15.81 3.52 -7.74
CA SER A 115 14.71 4.12 -7.00
C SER A 115 15.12 5.09 -5.88
N LEU A 116 16.39 5.09 -5.48
CA LEU A 116 16.96 6.06 -4.52
C LEU A 116 17.70 7.19 -5.23
N VAL A 117 18.41 6.88 -6.32
CA VAL A 117 19.14 7.86 -7.13
C VAL A 117 18.17 8.90 -7.68
N LEU A 118 17.00 8.50 -8.19
CA LEU A 118 16.04 9.44 -8.78
C LEU A 118 15.52 10.49 -7.77
N PRO A 119 14.93 10.13 -6.62
CA PRO A 119 14.54 11.11 -5.61
C PRO A 119 15.73 11.85 -4.99
N GLY A 120 16.86 11.16 -4.81
CA GLY A 120 18.08 11.77 -4.28
C GLY A 120 18.61 12.88 -5.19
N ALA A 121 18.62 12.65 -6.50
CA ALA A 121 19.02 13.64 -7.50
C ALA A 121 18.09 14.85 -7.49
N LEU A 122 16.77 14.64 -7.39
CA LEU A 122 15.81 15.73 -7.26
C LEU A 122 15.97 16.54 -5.98
N ALA A 123 16.42 15.91 -4.88
CA ALA A 123 16.65 16.56 -3.60
C ALA A 123 18.03 17.24 -3.47
N LEU A 124 18.97 17.00 -4.39
CA LEU A 124 20.32 17.58 -4.38
C LEU A 124 20.35 19.11 -4.22
N PRO A 125 19.60 19.92 -5.00
CA PRO A 125 19.66 21.38 -4.87
C PRO A 125 19.27 21.85 -3.47
N ILE A 126 18.31 21.17 -2.82
CA ILE A 126 17.88 21.51 -1.46
C ILE A 126 19.00 21.24 -0.45
N PHE A 127 19.67 20.09 -0.57
CA PHE A 127 20.76 19.73 0.34
C PHE A 127 21.96 20.65 0.22
N LEU A 128 22.34 21.02 -1.01
CA LEU A 128 23.52 21.83 -1.26
C LEU A 128 23.27 23.33 -1.05
N ASN A 129 22.16 23.87 -1.55
CA ASN A 129 21.94 25.32 -1.56
C ASN A 129 21.30 25.83 -0.26
N ILE A 130 20.35 25.08 0.34
CA ILE A 130 19.62 25.53 1.54
C ILE A 130 20.29 25.03 2.81
N TYR A 131 20.54 23.73 2.89
CA TYR A 131 21.13 23.14 4.09
C TYR A 131 22.66 23.20 4.13
N ASN A 132 23.31 23.67 3.05
CA ASN A 132 24.77 23.78 2.92
C ASN A 132 25.51 22.49 3.32
N GLU A 133 24.94 21.34 2.96
CA GLU A 133 25.50 20.05 3.34
C GLU A 133 26.76 19.71 2.54
N ARG A 134 27.76 19.16 3.23
CA ARG A 134 29.00 18.73 2.57
C ARG A 134 28.70 17.54 1.65
N PRO A 135 29.31 17.46 0.45
CA PRO A 135 29.13 16.32 -0.46
C PRO A 135 29.43 14.96 0.19
N PHE A 136 30.40 14.92 1.11
CA PHE A 136 30.72 13.73 1.89
C PHE A 136 29.56 13.29 2.80
N THR A 137 28.92 14.22 3.50
CA THR A 137 27.75 13.94 4.35
C THR A 137 26.60 13.37 3.50
N LEU A 138 26.40 13.91 2.29
CA LEU A 138 25.38 13.41 1.36
C LEU A 138 25.67 11.98 0.88
N ALA A 139 26.93 11.66 0.60
CA ALA A 139 27.32 10.30 0.26
C ALA A 139 27.02 9.32 1.42
N VAL A 140 27.32 9.71 2.66
CA VAL A 140 27.00 8.91 3.86
C VAL A 140 25.50 8.73 4.02
N ILE A 141 24.69 9.79 3.86
CA ILE A 141 23.23 9.73 3.91
C ILE A 141 22.69 8.77 2.83
N PHE A 142 23.23 8.83 1.61
CA PHE A 142 22.80 7.96 0.52
C PHE A 142 23.12 6.49 0.78
N ILE A 143 24.33 6.20 1.28
CA ILE A 143 24.73 4.84 1.70
C ILE A 143 23.80 4.34 2.81
N LEU A 144 23.45 5.21 3.76
CA LEU A 144 22.58 4.88 4.87
C LEU A 144 21.15 4.60 4.40
N LEU A 145 20.58 5.41 3.49
CA LEU A 145 19.28 5.17 2.85
C LEU A 145 19.27 3.86 2.06
N PHE A 146 20.35 3.56 1.34
CA PHE A 146 20.49 2.30 0.61
C PHE A 146 20.54 1.10 1.54
N SER A 147 21.30 1.19 2.63
CA SER A 147 21.37 0.17 3.68
C SER A 147 20.02 -0.05 4.37
N LEU A 148 19.29 1.03 4.67
CA LEU A 148 17.94 0.97 5.21
C LEU A 148 16.99 0.24 4.24
N LYS A 149 16.98 0.64 2.97
CA LYS A 149 16.16 0.01 1.93
C LYS A 149 16.40 -1.49 1.86
N TRP A 150 17.66 -1.90 1.81
CA TRP A 150 18.03 -3.31 1.77
C TRP A 150 17.61 -4.06 3.03
N SER A 151 17.76 -3.44 4.20
CA SER A 151 17.33 -4.02 5.46
C SER A 151 15.83 -4.31 5.45
N VAL A 152 15.03 -3.36 4.97
CA VAL A 152 13.58 -3.53 4.84
C VAL A 152 13.23 -4.68 3.88
N LEU A 153 13.89 -4.76 2.73
CA LEU A 153 13.68 -5.84 1.76
C LEU A 153 14.01 -7.22 2.35
N LEU A 154 15.11 -7.35 3.11
CA LEU A 154 15.49 -8.60 3.76
C LEU A 154 14.54 -8.97 4.90
N ILE A 155 14.09 -7.99 5.70
CA ILE A 155 13.07 -8.20 6.74
C ILE A 155 11.78 -8.74 6.10
N LYS A 156 11.32 -8.13 5.01
CA LYS A 156 10.14 -8.60 4.28
C LYS A 156 10.30 -10.02 3.76
N LYS A 157 11.51 -10.39 3.33
CA LYS A 157 11.82 -11.73 2.82
C LYS A 157 11.93 -12.78 3.92
N TYR A 158 12.71 -12.57 4.97
CA TYR A 158 13.07 -13.63 5.92
C TYR A 158 12.23 -13.69 7.19
N ILE A 159 11.61 -12.59 7.61
CA ILE A 159 10.87 -12.57 8.87
C ILE A 159 9.43 -13.00 8.62
N ALA A 160 9.00 -14.16 9.13
CA ALA A 160 7.60 -14.55 9.03
C ALA A 160 6.72 -13.74 10.00
N GLY A 161 5.51 -13.38 9.56
CA GLY A 161 4.49 -12.71 10.39
C GLY A 161 4.46 -11.18 10.29
N LYS A 162 3.26 -10.63 10.01
CA LYS A 162 3.05 -9.20 9.72
C LYS A 162 3.46 -8.27 10.88
N TRP A 163 3.17 -8.68 12.12
CA TRP A 163 3.49 -7.90 13.32
C TRP A 163 4.99 -7.83 13.60
N LYS A 164 5.69 -8.98 13.54
CA LYS A 164 7.15 -9.02 13.73
C LYS A 164 7.85 -8.18 12.65
N LYS A 165 7.45 -8.33 11.38
CA LYS A 165 7.95 -7.46 10.28
C LYS A 165 7.78 -5.98 10.60
N GLY A 166 6.58 -5.57 11.04
CA GLY A 166 6.28 -4.18 11.37
C GLY A 166 7.16 -3.62 12.49
N ILE A 167 7.36 -4.39 13.57
CA ILE A 167 8.19 -3.98 14.71
C ILE A 167 9.65 -3.77 14.27
N TYR A 168 10.25 -4.71 13.51
CA TYR A 168 11.63 -4.54 13.05
C TYR A 168 11.79 -3.38 12.07
N ILE A 169 10.83 -3.17 11.16
CA ILE A 169 10.85 -2.01 10.25
C ILE A 169 10.75 -0.70 11.04
N LEU A 170 9.88 -0.63 12.05
CA LEU A 170 9.72 0.54 12.89
C LEU A 170 10.97 0.81 13.74
N LEU A 171 11.60 -0.22 14.29
CA LEU A 171 12.87 -0.10 15.02
C LEU A 171 13.99 0.42 14.11
N MET A 172 14.06 -0.04 12.85
CA MET A 172 15.05 0.44 11.88
C MET A 172 14.79 1.88 11.45
N LEU A 173 13.52 2.29 11.29
CA LEU A 173 13.17 3.68 11.04
C LEU A 173 13.51 4.57 12.25
N ALA A 174 13.25 4.10 13.46
CA ALA A 174 13.62 4.83 14.67
C ALA A 174 15.14 4.99 14.77
N ALA A 175 15.92 3.95 14.49
CA ALA A 175 17.38 4.02 14.42
C ALA A 175 17.85 5.00 13.33
N PHE A 176 17.23 4.97 12.15
CA PHE A 176 17.50 5.93 11.07
C PHE A 176 17.26 7.38 11.52
N VAL A 177 16.12 7.65 12.16
CA VAL A 177 15.80 8.99 12.67
C VAL A 177 16.81 9.41 13.73
N LEU A 178 17.13 8.54 14.70
CA LEU A 178 18.11 8.84 15.74
C LEU A 178 19.51 9.15 15.17
N ILE A 179 19.96 8.40 14.17
CA ILE A 179 21.26 8.64 13.51
C ILE A 179 21.24 9.95 12.73
N THR A 180 20.13 10.29 12.08
CA THR A 180 19.99 11.53 11.30
C THR A 180 19.77 12.77 12.17
N THR A 181 19.20 12.62 13.36
CA THR A 181 19.08 13.71 14.35
C THR A 181 20.34 13.90 15.20
N GLY A 182 21.12 12.84 15.42
CA GLY A 182 22.39 12.85 16.17
C GLY A 182 23.57 13.42 15.38
N ARG A 183 23.34 14.52 14.65
CA ARG A 183 24.22 15.15 13.64
C ARG A 183 25.65 15.42 14.11
N ASP A 184 25.88 15.47 15.42
CA ASP A 184 27.15 15.87 16.02
C ASP A 184 28.31 14.89 15.78
N SER A 185 28.05 13.67 15.26
CA SER A 185 29.11 12.68 14.99
C SER A 185 28.91 11.87 13.70
N PRO A 186 29.34 12.39 12.53
CA PRO A 186 29.27 11.64 11.26
C PRO A 186 30.02 10.30 11.29
N LEU A 187 31.00 10.15 12.20
CA LEU A 187 31.73 8.92 12.42
C LEU A 187 30.86 7.79 13.01
N LEU A 188 29.94 8.11 13.94
CA LEU A 188 29.00 7.13 14.50
C LEU A 188 28.00 6.67 13.45
N ALA A 189 27.50 7.59 12.62
CA ALA A 189 26.63 7.26 11.50
C ALA A 189 27.34 6.33 10.49
N ALA A 190 28.61 6.60 10.19
CA ALA A 190 29.42 5.74 9.33
C ALA A 190 29.63 4.35 9.93
N MET A 191 29.97 4.24 11.22
CA MET A 191 30.13 2.95 11.91
C MET A 191 28.82 2.15 11.94
N ALA A 192 27.69 2.79 12.26
CA ALA A 192 26.38 2.14 12.25
C ALA A 192 26.01 1.64 10.84
N SER A 193 26.29 2.45 9.81
CA SER A 193 26.05 2.06 8.41
C SER A 193 26.89 0.85 7.99
N LEU A 194 28.14 0.76 8.46
CA LEU A 194 29.06 -0.32 8.15
C LEU A 194 28.64 -1.62 8.84
N ILE A 195 28.24 -1.56 10.11
CA ILE A 195 27.68 -2.72 10.84
C ILE A 195 26.42 -3.24 10.15
N LEU A 196 25.50 -2.34 9.79
CA LEU A 196 24.30 -2.71 9.04
C LEU A 196 24.67 -3.37 7.71
N PHE A 197 25.62 -2.80 6.97
CA PHE A 197 26.09 -3.35 5.70
C PHE A 197 26.66 -4.76 5.84
N ILE A 198 27.47 -5.03 6.87
CA ILE A 198 27.99 -6.38 7.15
C ILE A 198 26.84 -7.37 7.41
N ILE A 199 25.86 -6.98 8.23
CA ILE A 199 24.68 -7.80 8.51
C ILE A 199 23.92 -8.11 7.20
N LEU A 200 23.72 -7.11 6.34
CA LEU A 200 23.07 -7.28 5.03
C LEU A 200 23.78 -8.32 4.16
N VAL A 201 25.11 -8.26 4.08
CA VAL A 201 25.92 -9.19 3.29
C VAL A 201 25.77 -10.63 3.80
N VAL A 202 25.76 -10.85 5.11
CA VAL A 202 25.56 -12.18 5.69
C VAL A 202 24.17 -12.75 5.34
N TYR A 203 23.12 -11.94 5.49
CA TYR A 203 21.75 -12.37 5.16
C TYR A 203 21.53 -12.58 3.65
N PHE A 204 22.24 -11.83 2.80
CA PHE A 204 22.28 -12.05 1.36
C PHE A 204 22.79 -13.45 1.02
N PHE A 205 23.97 -13.83 1.54
CA PHE A 205 24.55 -15.14 1.26
C PHE A 205 23.71 -16.29 1.82
N LYS A 206 23.06 -16.08 2.98
CA LYS A 206 22.21 -17.09 3.60
C LYS A 206 20.98 -17.43 2.76
N GLY A 207 20.24 -16.44 2.25
CA GLY A 207 19.00 -16.76 1.53
C GLY A 207 19.09 -16.88 0.02
N VAL A 208 20.22 -16.56 -0.60
CA VAL A 208 20.50 -17.05 -1.96
C VAL A 208 20.62 -18.58 -1.99
N LYS A 209 21.12 -19.19 -0.91
CA LYS A 209 21.27 -20.66 -0.78
C LYS A 209 19.99 -21.38 -0.31
N GLY A 210 19.03 -20.67 0.28
CA GLY A 210 17.81 -21.26 0.82
C GLY A 210 16.78 -21.63 -0.26
N THR A 211 16.21 -22.84 -0.17
CA THR A 211 15.11 -23.33 -1.03
C THR A 211 13.81 -23.58 -0.27
N ALA A 212 13.80 -23.41 1.05
CA ALA A 212 12.68 -23.80 1.91
C ALA A 212 11.39 -22.99 1.71
N ASP A 213 11.46 -21.82 1.08
CA ASP A 213 10.34 -20.87 0.97
C ASP A 213 9.86 -20.65 -0.47
N PHE A 214 9.97 -21.68 -1.32
CA PHE A 214 9.72 -21.59 -2.75
C PHE A 214 8.31 -21.09 -3.10
N GLN A 215 7.27 -21.58 -2.40
CA GLN A 215 5.88 -21.15 -2.66
C GLN A 215 5.68 -19.65 -2.40
N ASN A 216 6.20 -19.14 -1.27
CA ASN A 216 6.14 -17.71 -0.98
C ASN A 216 6.97 -16.90 -1.99
N GLU A 217 8.12 -17.42 -2.47
CA GLU A 217 8.90 -16.76 -3.53
C GLU A 217 8.08 -16.65 -4.84
N VAL A 218 7.34 -17.70 -5.22
CA VAL A 218 6.45 -17.68 -6.40
C VAL A 218 5.30 -16.69 -6.22
N GLU A 219 4.65 -16.68 -5.06
CA GLU A 219 3.56 -15.74 -4.77
C GLU A 219 4.03 -14.28 -4.84
N ILE A 220 5.19 -13.98 -4.25
CA ILE A 220 5.82 -12.65 -4.32
C ILE A 220 6.09 -12.30 -5.78
N GLU A 221 6.67 -13.22 -6.54
CA GLU A 221 7.01 -13.01 -7.95
C GLU A 221 5.78 -12.72 -8.81
N GLN A 222 4.69 -13.49 -8.63
CA GLN A 222 3.41 -13.27 -9.29
C GLN A 222 2.77 -11.93 -8.90
N SER A 223 2.86 -11.54 -7.62
CA SER A 223 2.28 -10.29 -7.13
C SER A 223 2.96 -9.05 -7.74
N GLU A 224 4.28 -9.07 -7.85
CA GLU A 224 5.12 -8.01 -8.44
C GLU A 224 4.92 -7.93 -9.96
N ARG A 225 4.89 -9.08 -10.65
CA ARG A 225 4.62 -9.14 -12.09
C ARG A 225 3.26 -8.52 -12.43
N ASN A 226 2.27 -8.73 -11.58
CA ASN A 226 0.91 -8.21 -11.75
C ASN A 226 0.67 -6.83 -11.11
N GLN A 227 1.67 -6.20 -10.48
CA GLN A 227 1.48 -4.96 -9.74
C GLN A 227 0.92 -3.83 -10.62
N TYR A 228 1.53 -3.59 -11.77
CA TYR A 228 1.09 -2.54 -12.71
C TYR A 228 -0.26 -2.86 -13.36
N VAL A 229 -0.49 -4.13 -13.69
CA VAL A 229 -1.78 -4.61 -14.20
C VAL A 229 -2.89 -4.34 -13.18
N ASN A 230 -2.64 -4.69 -11.92
CA ASN A 230 -3.58 -4.43 -10.82
C ASN A 230 -3.79 -2.93 -10.58
N LEU A 231 -2.76 -2.10 -10.75
CA LEU A 231 -2.87 -0.64 -10.64
C LEU A 231 -3.78 -0.08 -11.72
N VAL A 232 -3.57 -0.46 -12.99
CA VAL A 232 -4.46 -0.05 -14.10
C VAL A 232 -5.88 -0.54 -13.86
N TYR A 233 -6.06 -1.80 -13.44
CA TYR A 233 -7.39 -2.31 -13.10
C TYR A 233 -8.05 -1.59 -11.93
N SER A 234 -7.28 -1.16 -10.92
CA SER A 234 -7.83 -0.39 -9.79
C SER A 234 -8.26 1.02 -10.17
N LEU A 235 -7.65 1.60 -11.21
CA LEU A 235 -8.03 2.90 -11.75
C LEU A 235 -9.19 2.78 -12.75
N SER A 236 -9.37 1.62 -13.39
CA SER A 236 -10.53 1.35 -14.24
C SER A 236 -11.74 0.96 -13.38
N SER A 237 -12.78 1.79 -13.34
CA SER A 237 -13.96 1.56 -12.48
C SER A 237 -14.82 0.35 -12.87
N GLN A 238 -14.51 -0.34 -13.98
CA GLN A 238 -15.40 -1.32 -14.62
C GLN A 238 -15.06 -2.78 -14.30
N ILE A 239 -13.92 -3.07 -13.64
CA ILE A 239 -13.49 -4.44 -13.37
C ILE A 239 -13.35 -4.63 -11.85
N GLU A 240 -14.48 -4.91 -11.18
CA GLU A 240 -14.46 -5.39 -9.80
C GLU A 240 -13.85 -6.80 -9.81
N LYS A 241 -12.57 -6.89 -9.43
CA LYS A 241 -11.87 -8.17 -9.33
C LYS A 241 -12.55 -9.00 -8.23
N GLU A 242 -13.27 -10.05 -8.60
CA GLU A 242 -13.69 -11.06 -7.64
C GLU A 242 -12.43 -11.60 -6.96
N LYS A 243 -12.25 -11.28 -5.68
CA LYS A 243 -11.12 -11.82 -4.93
C LYS A 243 -11.34 -13.31 -4.81
N GLY A 244 -10.55 -14.09 -5.55
CA GLY A 244 -10.37 -15.52 -5.32
C GLY A 244 -10.18 -15.76 -3.83
N GLY A 245 -11.10 -16.54 -3.26
CA GLY A 245 -11.38 -16.59 -1.85
C GLY A 245 -10.24 -17.20 -1.03
N ASN A 246 -9.24 -16.39 -0.68
CA ASN A 246 -8.44 -16.71 0.49
C ASN A 246 -9.30 -16.37 1.72
N ARG A 247 -9.82 -17.41 2.40
CA ARG A 247 -10.62 -17.30 3.63
C ARG A 247 -9.79 -16.61 4.71
N GLY A 248 -9.76 -15.28 4.68
CA GLY A 248 -9.16 -14.46 5.72
C GLY A 248 -9.81 -14.80 7.05
N ARG A 249 -8.99 -15.15 8.05
CA ARG A 249 -9.49 -15.26 9.42
C ARG A 249 -10.10 -13.91 9.82
N PRO A 250 -11.33 -13.87 10.35
CA PRO A 250 -11.95 -12.61 10.76
C PRO A 250 -11.05 -11.91 11.78
N PHE A 251 -10.79 -10.63 11.56
CA PHE A 251 -9.76 -9.89 12.30
C PHE A 251 -10.09 -9.81 13.80
N ILE A 252 -11.37 -9.63 14.17
CA ILE A 252 -11.79 -9.43 15.59
C ILE A 252 -13.18 -10.05 15.88
N LEU A 253 -14.17 -9.90 14.99
CA LEU A 253 -15.57 -10.31 15.23
C LEU A 253 -15.94 -11.67 14.61
N PHE A 254 -16.66 -12.51 15.36
CA PHE A 254 -17.20 -13.83 14.95
C PHE A 254 -16.15 -14.90 14.58
N ARG A 255 -15.08 -15.02 15.38
CA ARG A 255 -14.07 -16.09 15.25
C ARG A 255 -14.65 -17.51 15.31
N ASN A 256 -15.71 -17.71 16.11
CA ASN A 256 -16.41 -19.00 16.27
C ASN A 256 -17.78 -19.07 15.58
N SER A 257 -18.07 -18.17 14.63
CA SER A 257 -19.35 -18.12 13.88
C SER A 257 -20.61 -18.32 14.75
N ARG A 258 -20.59 -17.83 15.99
CA ARG A 258 -21.70 -17.96 16.94
C ARG A 258 -22.94 -17.22 16.41
N ARG A 259 -24.11 -17.68 16.82
CA ARG A 259 -25.41 -17.14 16.39
C ARG A 259 -25.58 -15.70 16.88
N ILE A 260 -26.16 -14.82 16.06
CA ILE A 260 -26.48 -13.43 16.44
C ILE A 260 -27.91 -13.36 16.93
N PHE A 261 -28.85 -14.03 16.24
CA PHE A 261 -30.26 -14.08 16.63
C PHE A 261 -30.61 -15.41 17.29
N LYS A 262 -31.45 -15.37 18.33
CA LYS A 262 -31.93 -16.55 19.05
C LYS A 262 -33.05 -17.28 18.26
N GLU A 263 -33.91 -16.53 17.58
CA GLU A 263 -35.06 -17.05 16.84
C GLU A 263 -34.71 -17.38 15.38
N ARG A 264 -35.25 -18.51 14.90
CA ARG A 264 -35.03 -19.03 13.55
C ARG A 264 -36.17 -18.64 12.61
N THR A 265 -36.05 -17.46 12.02
CA THR A 265 -36.86 -17.05 10.86
C THR A 265 -35.97 -16.92 9.63
N ALA A 266 -36.53 -17.11 8.43
CA ALA A 266 -35.80 -16.95 7.17
C ALA A 266 -35.13 -15.56 7.08
N GLU A 267 -35.86 -14.53 7.51
CA GLU A 267 -35.40 -13.14 7.63
C GLU A 267 -34.16 -13.00 8.53
N ASN A 268 -34.21 -13.55 9.76
CA ASN A 268 -33.07 -13.49 10.69
C ASN A 268 -31.85 -14.27 10.15
N GLY A 269 -32.08 -15.35 9.40
CA GLY A 269 -31.03 -16.12 8.74
C GLY A 269 -30.28 -15.30 7.68
N ILE A 270 -31.03 -14.67 6.76
CA ILE A 270 -30.46 -13.82 5.70
C ILE A 270 -29.73 -12.63 6.33
N LEU A 271 -30.36 -11.96 7.29
CA LEU A 271 -29.77 -10.81 7.95
C LEU A 271 -28.48 -11.17 8.69
N GLU A 272 -28.45 -12.29 9.42
CA GLU A 272 -27.26 -12.76 10.13
C GLU A 272 -26.11 -13.07 9.16
N LEU A 273 -26.40 -13.72 8.04
CA LEU A 273 -25.42 -14.04 7.01
C LEU A 273 -24.86 -12.77 6.37
N SER A 274 -25.72 -11.84 5.96
CA SER A 274 -25.32 -10.57 5.34
C SER A 274 -24.51 -9.69 6.30
N LEU A 275 -24.91 -9.60 7.58
CA LEU A 275 -24.19 -8.82 8.58
C LEU A 275 -22.81 -9.42 8.90
N LYS A 276 -22.72 -10.75 8.99
CA LYS A 276 -21.43 -11.43 9.13
C LYS A 276 -20.56 -11.26 7.90
N ALA A 277 -21.11 -11.36 6.69
CA ALA A 277 -20.37 -11.18 5.44
C ALA A 277 -19.82 -9.76 5.32
N PHE A 278 -20.62 -8.75 5.68
CA PHE A 278 -20.20 -7.35 5.73
C PHE A 278 -19.04 -7.14 6.71
N LEU A 279 -19.19 -7.57 7.97
CA LEU A 279 -18.17 -7.37 9.00
C LEU A 279 -16.87 -8.16 8.74
N ARG A 280 -16.97 -9.28 8.01
CA ARG A 280 -15.80 -10.08 7.60
C ARG A 280 -15.10 -9.50 6.37
N ASN A 281 -15.79 -8.71 5.56
CA ASN A 281 -15.19 -8.05 4.41
C ASN A 281 -14.50 -6.75 4.83
N GLY A 282 -13.17 -6.82 4.99
CA GLY A 282 -12.35 -5.68 5.39
C GLY A 282 -12.40 -4.50 4.42
N ILE A 283 -12.82 -4.68 3.16
CA ILE A 283 -13.04 -3.56 2.23
C ILE A 283 -14.31 -2.82 2.65
N TYR A 284 -15.45 -3.51 2.74
CA TYR A 284 -16.73 -2.88 3.09
C TYR A 284 -16.68 -2.21 4.46
N LEU A 285 -16.06 -2.86 5.45
CA LEU A 285 -15.90 -2.26 6.77
C LEU A 285 -14.99 -1.02 6.75
N ARG A 286 -13.87 -1.06 5.99
CA ARG A 286 -12.96 0.09 5.86
C ARG A 286 -13.63 1.24 5.13
N THR A 287 -14.35 0.97 4.04
CA THR A 287 -15.09 1.99 3.29
C THR A 287 -16.17 2.63 4.18
N TYR A 288 -16.91 1.83 4.94
CA TYR A 288 -17.90 2.30 5.91
C TYR A 288 -17.27 3.24 6.97
N ILE A 289 -16.16 2.82 7.59
CA ILE A 289 -15.44 3.65 8.57
C ILE A 289 -14.89 4.92 7.90
N GLN A 290 -14.29 4.83 6.72
CA GLN A 290 -13.76 5.97 5.98
C GLN A 290 -14.84 7.00 5.65
N MET A 291 -16.02 6.56 5.20
CA MET A 291 -17.15 7.46 4.91
C MET A 291 -17.59 8.22 6.17
N ILE A 292 -17.71 7.52 7.31
CA ILE A 292 -18.05 8.16 8.59
C ILE A 292 -16.95 9.14 9.01
N SER A 293 -15.67 8.75 8.94
CA SER A 293 -14.55 9.59 9.36
C SER A 293 -14.39 10.83 8.49
N ILE A 294 -14.46 10.70 7.16
CA ILE A 294 -14.36 11.83 6.22
C ILE A 294 -15.51 12.80 6.44
N THR A 295 -16.74 12.28 6.59
CA THR A 295 -17.91 13.13 6.84
C THR A 295 -17.81 13.83 8.19
N SER A 296 -17.39 13.12 9.23
CA SER A 296 -17.18 13.69 10.57
C SER A 296 -16.14 14.81 10.53
N ALA A 297 -15.02 14.62 9.82
CA ALA A 297 -14.03 15.67 9.61
C ALA A 297 -14.63 16.85 8.83
N GLY A 298 -15.38 16.59 7.76
CA GLY A 298 -16.05 17.63 6.97
C GLY A 298 -17.00 18.50 7.79
N ILE A 299 -17.80 17.89 8.68
CA ILE A 299 -18.72 18.61 9.58
C ILE A 299 -17.96 19.58 10.50
N LEU A 300 -16.76 19.23 10.96
CA LEU A 300 -15.98 20.08 11.87
C LEU A 300 -15.47 21.37 11.20
N PHE A 301 -15.19 21.34 9.90
CA PHE A 301 -14.59 22.46 9.17
C PHE A 301 -15.58 23.30 8.35
N LEU A 302 -16.82 22.83 8.16
CA LEU A 302 -17.81 23.52 7.32
C LEU A 302 -18.56 24.64 8.06
N PRO A 303 -19.11 25.65 7.34
CA PRO A 303 -20.04 26.64 7.91
C PRO A 303 -21.39 26.02 8.31
N LEU A 304 -22.14 26.68 9.22
CA LEU A 304 -23.35 26.17 9.88
C LEU A 304 -24.37 25.48 8.94
N LEU A 305 -24.81 26.15 7.87
CA LEU A 305 -25.80 25.60 6.93
C LEU A 305 -25.26 24.38 6.17
N LEU A 306 -23.98 24.41 5.78
CA LEU A 306 -23.31 23.33 5.06
C LEU A 306 -23.12 22.09 5.94
N LYS A 307 -22.95 22.25 7.27
CA LYS A 307 -22.89 21.12 8.23
C LYS A 307 -24.17 20.29 8.19
N TRP A 308 -25.32 20.95 8.30
CA TRP A 308 -26.63 20.29 8.31
C TRP A 308 -26.98 19.68 6.96
N LEU A 309 -26.61 20.34 5.85
CA LEU A 309 -26.77 19.80 4.50
C LEU A 309 -25.91 18.54 4.31
N LEU A 310 -24.64 18.57 4.72
CA LEU A 310 -23.75 17.42 4.64
C LEU A 310 -24.26 16.26 5.52
N PHE A 311 -24.80 16.56 6.70
CA PHE A 311 -25.41 15.57 7.60
C PHE A 311 -26.63 14.89 6.96
N GLY A 312 -27.56 15.66 6.39
CA GLY A 312 -28.70 15.09 5.66
C GLY A 312 -28.25 14.25 4.46
N GLY A 313 -27.29 14.78 3.70
CA GLY A 313 -26.71 14.11 2.53
C GLY A 313 -26.09 12.77 2.86
N ILE A 314 -25.28 12.67 3.93
CA ILE A 314 -24.65 11.40 4.30
C ILE A 314 -25.67 10.36 4.74
N LEU A 315 -26.76 10.74 5.42
CA LEU A 315 -27.79 9.79 5.83
C LEU A 315 -28.47 9.16 4.62
N ILE A 316 -28.87 9.99 3.66
CA ILE A 316 -29.46 9.53 2.40
C ILE A 316 -28.47 8.64 1.65
N PHE A 317 -27.23 9.11 1.46
CA PHE A 317 -26.20 8.36 0.77
C PHE A 317 -25.93 7.00 1.41
N MET A 318 -25.83 6.95 2.75
CA MET A 318 -25.59 5.71 3.48
C MET A 318 -26.73 4.71 3.33
N THR A 319 -27.99 5.16 3.29
CA THR A 319 -29.11 4.25 3.04
C THR A 319 -29.02 3.58 1.67
N PHE A 320 -28.76 4.34 0.61
CA PHE A 320 -28.57 3.80 -0.74
C PHE A 320 -27.35 2.89 -0.85
N TRP A 321 -26.23 3.30 -0.23
CA TRP A 321 -25.00 2.53 -0.27
C TRP A 321 -25.15 1.19 0.46
N VAL A 322 -25.75 1.18 1.66
CA VAL A 322 -25.99 -0.07 2.42
C VAL A 322 -26.94 -1.01 1.67
N GLN A 323 -27.98 -0.48 1.01
CA GLN A 323 -28.88 -1.29 0.18
C GLN A 323 -28.14 -1.90 -1.03
N THR A 324 -27.24 -1.16 -1.66
CA THR A 324 -26.42 -1.66 -2.77
C THR A 324 -25.50 -2.78 -2.30
N ILE A 325 -24.88 -2.62 -1.13
CA ILE A 325 -24.04 -3.66 -0.53
C ILE A 325 -24.86 -4.90 -0.18
N PHE A 326 -26.07 -4.74 0.37
CA PHE A 326 -26.96 -5.85 0.66
C PHE A 326 -27.28 -6.65 -0.61
N LYS A 327 -27.66 -5.96 -1.70
CA LYS A 327 -27.94 -6.59 -3.00
C LYS A 327 -26.73 -7.33 -3.56
N LYS A 328 -25.52 -6.77 -3.43
CA LYS A 328 -24.27 -7.44 -3.83
C LYS A 328 -23.96 -8.68 -2.98
N LEU A 329 -24.35 -8.68 -1.71
CA LEU A 329 -24.15 -9.83 -0.81
C LEU A 329 -25.16 -10.96 -1.11
N THR A 330 -26.41 -10.60 -1.42
CA THR A 330 -27.45 -11.58 -1.76
C THR A 330 -27.35 -12.10 -3.19
N SER A 331 -26.66 -11.40 -4.10
CA SER A 331 -26.38 -11.86 -5.48
C SER A 331 -25.24 -12.89 -5.58
N ASN A 332 -24.73 -13.42 -4.47
CA ASN A 332 -23.67 -14.42 -4.49
C ASN A 332 -24.23 -15.79 -4.91
N ARG A 333 -23.44 -16.58 -5.66
CA ARG A 333 -23.76 -17.97 -6.07
C ARG A 333 -24.30 -18.87 -4.96
N PHE A 334 -23.95 -18.60 -3.70
CA PHE A 334 -24.52 -19.33 -2.55
C PHE A 334 -26.05 -19.28 -2.51
N PHE A 335 -26.65 -18.13 -2.83
CA PHE A 335 -28.10 -17.93 -2.78
C PHE A 335 -28.82 -18.42 -4.04
N GLU A 336 -28.09 -18.76 -5.11
CA GLU A 336 -28.64 -19.51 -6.25
C GLU A 336 -28.98 -20.96 -5.84
N VAL A 337 -28.22 -21.53 -4.89
CA VAL A 337 -28.39 -22.91 -4.40
C VAL A 337 -29.41 -22.99 -3.25
N ALA A 338 -29.54 -21.92 -2.46
CA ALA A 338 -30.48 -21.83 -1.35
C ALA A 338 -31.39 -20.60 -1.54
N PRO A 339 -32.42 -20.69 -2.40
CA PRO A 339 -33.34 -19.59 -2.64
C PRO A 339 -34.17 -19.30 -1.39
N PHE A 340 -34.49 -18.03 -1.22
CA PHE A 340 -35.32 -17.55 -0.11
C PHE A 340 -36.50 -16.75 -0.66
N ASP A 341 -37.52 -16.57 0.18
CA ASP A 341 -38.69 -15.80 -0.18
C ASP A 341 -38.35 -14.30 -0.34
N LYS A 342 -38.96 -13.66 -1.34
CA LYS A 342 -38.76 -12.22 -1.65
C LYS A 342 -39.25 -11.34 -0.51
N GLU A 343 -40.28 -11.76 0.22
CA GLU A 343 -40.76 -11.03 1.40
C GLU A 343 -39.73 -11.02 2.53
N ALA A 344 -39.10 -12.17 2.77
CA ALA A 344 -38.04 -12.31 3.77
C ALA A 344 -36.77 -11.53 3.37
N GLU A 345 -36.46 -11.43 2.08
CA GLU A 345 -35.37 -10.60 1.56
C GLU A 345 -35.60 -9.11 1.85
N TYR A 346 -36.79 -8.61 1.52
CA TYR A 346 -37.12 -7.20 1.71
C TYR A 346 -37.10 -6.81 3.20
N ALA A 347 -37.67 -7.66 4.06
CA ALA A 347 -37.63 -7.47 5.51
C ALA A 347 -36.19 -7.46 6.06
N ALA A 348 -35.37 -8.41 5.61
CA ALA A 348 -33.96 -8.50 5.99
C ALA A 348 -33.15 -7.30 5.48
N ALA A 349 -33.41 -6.81 4.26
CA ALA A 349 -32.75 -5.64 3.68
C ALA A 349 -33.02 -4.37 4.48
N ASN A 350 -34.28 -4.13 4.85
CA ASN A 350 -34.67 -2.96 5.64
C ASN A 350 -34.02 -3.00 7.03
N ARG A 351 -34.05 -4.15 7.71
CA ARG A 351 -33.39 -4.30 9.01
C ARG A 351 -31.87 -4.22 8.91
N PHE A 352 -31.26 -4.76 7.87
CA PHE A 352 -29.82 -4.60 7.62
C PHE A 352 -29.44 -3.13 7.45
N GLY A 353 -30.24 -2.38 6.69
CA GLY A 353 -30.16 -0.92 6.58
C GLY A 353 -30.24 -0.22 7.93
N LYS A 354 -31.20 -0.59 8.78
CA LYS A 354 -31.32 -0.03 10.14
C LYS A 354 -30.12 -0.35 11.02
N TRP A 355 -29.64 -1.59 11.04
CA TRP A 355 -28.50 -2.02 11.86
C TRP A 355 -27.20 -1.27 11.52
N LEU A 356 -26.96 -0.98 10.25
CA LEU A 356 -25.77 -0.23 9.81
C LEU A 356 -26.01 1.28 9.73
N GLY A 357 -27.24 1.74 9.56
CA GLY A 357 -27.58 3.16 9.49
C GLY A 357 -27.68 3.83 10.86
N THR A 358 -28.18 3.15 11.89
CA THR A 358 -28.34 3.74 13.23
C THR A 358 -27.03 4.18 13.88
N PRO A 359 -25.91 3.43 13.80
CA PRO A 359 -24.65 3.90 14.37
C PRO A 359 -24.12 5.15 13.64
N VAL A 360 -24.31 5.24 12.32
CA VAL A 360 -23.95 6.44 11.56
C VAL A 360 -24.74 7.63 12.06
N LEU A 361 -26.07 7.49 12.16
CA LEU A 361 -26.95 8.58 12.59
C LEU A 361 -26.60 9.08 14.00
N ILE A 362 -26.36 8.16 14.93
CA ILE A 362 -25.98 8.53 16.31
C ILE A 362 -24.63 9.24 16.32
N TRP A 363 -23.64 8.71 15.60
CA TRP A 363 -22.29 9.27 15.59
C TRP A 363 -22.21 10.63 14.88
N THR A 364 -22.68 10.74 13.64
CA THR A 364 -22.64 12.00 12.90
C THR A 364 -23.64 13.02 13.47
N GLY A 365 -24.76 12.57 14.04
CA GLY A 365 -25.74 13.42 14.72
C GLY A 365 -25.18 14.06 15.99
N THR A 366 -24.49 13.30 16.82
CA THR A 366 -23.83 13.86 18.01
C THR A 366 -22.72 14.85 17.65
N ILE A 367 -21.90 14.55 16.64
CA ILE A 367 -20.84 15.46 16.18
C ILE A 367 -21.41 16.76 15.60
N THR A 368 -22.47 16.68 14.79
CA THR A 368 -23.10 17.87 14.21
C THR A 368 -23.70 18.78 15.27
N ILE A 369 -24.38 18.22 16.27
CA ILE A 369 -24.94 18.99 17.40
C ILE A 369 -23.82 19.66 18.19
N CYS A 370 -22.80 18.91 18.62
CA CYS A 370 -21.67 19.46 19.37
C CYS A 370 -20.90 20.54 18.58
N SER A 371 -20.66 20.32 17.29
CA SER A 371 -19.99 21.28 16.41
C SER A 371 -20.82 22.54 16.13
N THR A 372 -22.15 22.40 16.11
CA THR A 372 -23.06 23.54 15.95
C THR A 372 -23.09 24.38 17.22
N ILE A 373 -23.18 23.74 18.39
CA ILE A 373 -23.10 24.44 19.68
C ILE A 373 -21.77 25.19 19.78
N TRP A 374 -20.63 24.54 19.49
CA TRP A 374 -19.33 25.20 19.49
C TRP A 374 -19.37 26.46 18.62
N SER A 375 -19.71 26.32 17.33
CA SER A 375 -19.67 27.42 16.36
C SER A 375 -20.65 28.58 16.63
N VAL A 376 -21.63 28.40 17.51
CA VAL A 376 -22.59 29.45 17.91
C VAL A 376 -22.10 30.18 19.17
N TYR A 377 -21.40 29.50 20.07
CA TYR A 377 -20.97 30.05 21.36
C TYR A 377 -19.49 30.51 21.38
N PHE A 378 -18.65 30.02 20.46
CA PHE A 378 -17.25 30.41 20.26
C PHE A 378 -16.99 30.59 18.77
#